data_AF-A0A9W4T6B6-F1
#
_entry.id   AF-A0A9W4T6B6-F1
#
_cell.length_a   1.000
_cell.length_b   1.000
_cell.length_c   1.000
_cell.angle_alpha   90.00
_cell.angle_beta   90.00
_cell.angle_gamma   90.00
#
_symmetry.space_group_name_H-M   'P 1'
#
loop_
_entity.id
_entity.type
_entity.pdbx_description
1 polymer ?
#
loop_
_entity_poly.entity_id
_entity_poly.type
_entity_poly.pdbx_seq_one_letter_code
_entity_poly.pdbx_strand_id
1 'polypeptide(L)' 'MPGREHSSWGYHGDGNMFFNTFGQPYGPEFMTGDTIGCSLNIRNNT' A
#
# COMPACT_ATOMS: atom_id res chain seq x y z
N MET A 1 -10.00 -4.02 -5.98
CA MET A 1 -8.62 -4.30 -5.53
C MET A 1 -8.54 -3.98 -4.05
N PRO A 2 -7.76 -4.73 -3.25
CA PRO A 2 -7.52 -4.40 -1.84
C PRO A 2 -7.04 -2.95 -1.66
N GLY A 3 -7.39 -2.30 -0.54
CA GLY A 3 -6.97 -0.93 -0.23
C GLY A 3 -7.84 0.18 -0.85
N ARG A 4 -8.89 -0.16 -1.63
CA ARG A 4 -9.75 0.85 -2.30
C ARG A 4 -11.00 1.27 -1.52
N GLU A 5 -11.21 0.71 -0.34
CA GLU A 5 -12.34 1.03 0.53
C GLU A 5 -11.89 1.83 1.75
N HIS A 6 -12.79 2.61 2.33
CA HIS A 6 -12.53 3.28 3.60
C HIS A 6 -12.13 2.26 4.67
N SER A 7 -11.15 2.61 5.50
CA SER A 7 -10.57 1.73 6.55
C SER A 7 -9.73 0.56 6.02
N SER A 8 -9.32 0.61 4.75
CA SER A 8 -8.35 -0.33 4.18
C SER A 8 -7.16 0.42 3.61
N TRP A 9 -5.98 -0.20 3.66
CA TRP A 9 -4.76 0.29 3.03
C TRP A 9 -4.16 -0.83 2.18
N GLY A 10 -3.58 -0.48 1.04
CA GLY A 10 -2.93 -1.42 0.14
C GLY A 10 -1.78 -0.78 -0.62
N TYR A 11 -0.77 -1.58 -0.94
CA TYR A 11 0.33 -1.20 -1.83
C TYR A 11 0.38 -2.22 -2.97
N HIS A 12 0.42 -1.74 -4.21
CA HIS A 12 0.28 -2.56 -5.40
C HIS A 12 1.58 -2.59 -6.22
N GLY A 13 1.74 -3.61 -7.07
CA GLY A 13 2.96 -3.88 -7.85
C GLY A 13 3.41 -2.74 -8.78
N ASP A 14 2.51 -1.82 -9.09
CA ASP A 14 2.76 -0.61 -9.88
C ASP A 14 3.31 0.56 -9.04
N GLY A 15 3.67 0.34 -7.78
CA GLY A 15 4.23 1.37 -6.90
C GLY A 15 3.20 2.33 -6.30
N ASN A 16 1.90 2.07 -6.49
CA ASN A 16 0.84 2.90 -5.93
C ASN A 16 0.35 2.39 -4.57
N MET A 17 0.13 3.32 -3.65
CA MET A 17 -0.60 3.11 -2.40
C MET A 17 -2.07 3.48 -2.57
N PHE A 18 -2.95 2.70 -1.95
CA PHE A 18 -4.40 2.86 -1.95
C PHE A 18 -4.89 2.94 -0.51
N PHE A 19 -5.68 3.97 -0.20
CA PHE A 19 -6.45 4.10 1.05
C PHE A 19 -7.89 4.59 0.79
N ASN A 20 -8.25 4.70 -0.49
CA ASN A 20 -9.56 5.04 -1.03
C ASN A 20 -9.60 4.60 -2.51
N THR A 21 -10.64 5.00 -3.25
CA THR A 21 -10.87 4.64 -4.66
C THR A 21 -9.66 4.90 -5.58
N PHE A 22 -8.85 5.92 -5.30
CA PHE A 22 -7.75 6.37 -6.14
C PHE A 22 -6.39 5.99 -5.55
N GLY A 23 -5.52 5.43 -6.40
CA GLY A 23 -4.13 5.17 -6.05
C GLY A 23 -3.30 6.46 -6.07
N GLN A 24 -2.26 6.50 -5.24
CA GLN A 24 -1.26 7.57 -5.22
C GLN A 24 0.13 6.96 -5.36
N PRO A 25 1.04 7.58 -6.14
CA PRO A 25 2.43 7.14 -6.21
C PRO A 25 3.05 7.15 -4.82
N TYR A 26 3.68 6.04 -4.44
CA TYR A 26 4.27 5.89 -3.11
C TYR A 26 5.71 5.36 -3.15
N GLY A 27 5.96 4.37 -4.01
CA GLY A 27 7.25 3.72 -4.11
C GLY A 27 7.55 3.24 -5.53
N PRO A 28 8.64 2.50 -5.72
CA PRO A 28 8.96 1.88 -7.00
C PRO A 28 7.94 0.79 -7.35
N GLU A 29 7.90 0.41 -8.63
CA GLU A 29 7.28 -0.85 -9.02
C GLU A 29 8.05 -2.02 -8.41
N PHE A 30 7.36 -3.12 -8.15
CA PHE A 30 7.98 -4.36 -7.69
C PHE A 30 7.51 -5.55 -8.52
N MET A 31 8.35 -6.58 -8.58
CA MET A 31 8.17 -7.72 -9.46
C MET A 31 8.37 -9.05 -8.74
N THR A 32 8.12 -10.14 -9.46
CA THR A 32 8.35 -11.49 -8.96
C THR A 32 9.80 -11.65 -8.50
N GLY A 33 9.98 -12.08 -7.25
CA GLY A 33 11.30 -12.24 -6.62
C GLY A 33 11.61 -11.17 -5.59
N ASP A 34 10.92 -10.02 -5.63
CA ASP A 34 11.06 -8.99 -4.59
C ASP A 34 10.38 -9.42 -3.29
N THR A 35 10.95 -8.96 -2.16
CA THR A 35 10.35 -9.12 -0.83
C THR A 35 9.84 -7.78 -0.34
N ILE A 36 8.53 -7.68 -0.11
CA ILE A 36 7.87 -6.45 0.35
C ILE A 36 7.66 -6.51 1.86
N GLY A 37 8.10 -5.46 2.57
CA GLY A 37 7.87 -5.28 4.00
C GLY A 37 6.67 -4.38 4.28
N CYS A 38 5.92 -4.69 5.34
CA CYS A 38 4.86 -3.83 5.87
C CYS A 38 4.99 -3.70 7.40
N SER A 39 4.67 -2.52 7.92
CA SER A 39 4.69 -2.23 9.36
C SER A 39 3.47 -1.41 9.75
N LEU A 40 2.91 -1.68 10.93
CA LEU A 40 1.81 -0.92 11.51
C LEU A 40 2.13 -0.58 12.96
N ASN A 41 2.02 0.70 13.31
CA ASN A 41 2.21 1.21 14.65
C ASN A 41 0.94 1.92 15.13
N ILE A 42 0.14 1.19 15.90
CA ILE A 42 -1.13 1.67 16.46
C ILE A 42 -0.91 2.75 17.54
N ARG A 43 0.26 2.77 18.19
CA ARG A 43 0.56 3.79 19.23
C ARG A 43 0.74 5.17 18.62
N ASN A 44 1.33 5.24 17.42
CA ASN A 44 1.60 6.50 16.72
C ASN A 44 0.64 6.74 15.54
N ASN A 45 -0.29 5.81 15.28
CA ASN A 45 -1.19 5.83 14.15
C ASN A 45 -0.46 6.02 12.81
N THR A 46 0.59 5.21 12.60
CA THR A 46 1.41 5.17 11.37
C THR A 46 1.52 3.77 10.82
#